data_AF-F5Z4G9-F1
#
_entry.id   AF-F5Z4G9-F1
#
_cell.length_a   1.000
_cell.length_b   1.000
_cell.length_c   1.000
_cell.angle_alpha   90.00
_cell.angle_beta   90.00
_cell.angle_gamma   90.00
#
_symmetry.space_group_name_H-M   'P 1'
#
loop_
_entity.id
_entity.type
_entity.pdbx_description
1 polymer ?
#
loop_
_entity_poly.entity_id
_entity_poly.type
_entity_poly.pdbx_seq_one_letter_code
_entity_poly.pdbx_strand_id
1 'polypeptide(L)'
;MTLSILASNCFVVLALILTGQQLKDHLSIEFPVLEMEVKTRFGDNKALDVKELEEKLSQLNNLSVSAQLEGVNRFFDEHIQYATDDIVFKQKDYWATPAELFGHSRGDW
;
A
#
# COMPACT_ATOMS: atom_id res chain seq x y z
N MET A 1 30.30 -33.78 -27.12
CA MET A 1 29.48 -32.63 -27.56
C MET A 1 28.11 -32.60 -26.89
N THR A 2 27.42 -33.75 -26.75
CA THR A 2 26.08 -33.87 -26.14
C THR A 2 26.04 -33.59 -24.62
N LEU A 3 27.05 -34.01 -23.85
CA LEU A 3 27.12 -33.78 -22.40
C LEU A 3 27.23 -32.29 -22.02
N SER A 4 27.97 -31.51 -22.84
CA SER A 4 28.16 -30.07 -22.63
C SER A 4 26.85 -29.29 -22.88
N ILE A 5 26.07 -29.71 -23.87
CA ILE A 5 24.75 -29.13 -24.16
C ILE A 5 23.76 -29.43 -23.03
N LEU A 6 23.76 -30.66 -22.50
CA LEU A 6 22.92 -31.00 -21.34
C LEU A 6 23.29 -30.17 -20.11
N ALA A 7 24.58 -30.03 -19.81
CA ALA A 7 25.05 -29.25 -18.66
C ALA A 7 24.69 -27.76 -18.81
N SER A 8 24.86 -27.19 -20.01
CA SER A 8 24.46 -25.82 -20.32
C SER A 8 22.95 -25.60 -20.13
N ASN A 9 22.12 -26.53 -20.63
CA ASN A 9 20.67 -26.45 -20.48
C ASN A 9 20.24 -26.54 -19.01
N CYS A 10 20.89 -27.38 -18.20
CA CYS A 10 20.64 -27.44 -16.76
C CYS A 10 20.99 -26.12 -16.05
N PHE A 11 22.09 -25.45 -16.45
CA PHE A 11 22.45 -24.14 -15.90
C PHE A 11 21.42 -23.06 -16.25
N VAL A 12 20.91 -23.05 -17.48
CA VAL A 12 19.86 -22.12 -17.91
C VAL A 12 18.57 -22.35 -17.12
N VAL A 13 18.15 -23.61 -16.94
CA VAL A 13 16.97 -23.95 -16.16
C VAL A 13 17.14 -23.55 -14.69
N LEU A 14 18.32 -23.80 -14.11
CA LEU A 14 18.62 -23.41 -12.73
C LEU A 14 18.61 -21.88 -12.55
N ALA A 15 19.18 -21.14 -13.52
CA ALA A 15 19.15 -19.68 -13.53
C ALA A 15 17.71 -19.15 -13.63
N LEU A 16 16.87 -19.72 -14.50
CA LEU A 16 15.47 -19.34 -14.63
C LEU A 16 14.64 -19.62 -13.36
N ILE A 17 14.91 -20.73 -12.67
CA ILE A 17 14.26 -21.06 -11.39
C ILE A 17 14.68 -20.06 -10.31
N LEU A 18 15.98 -19.70 -10.23
CA LEU A 18 16.50 -18.73 -9.28
C LEU A 18 15.92 -17.32 -9.50
N THR A 19 15.83 -16.87 -10.76
CA THR A 19 15.20 -15.57 -11.09
C THR A 19 13.69 -15.59 -10.84
N GLY A 20 13.04 -16.72 -11.09
CA GLY A 20 11.60 -16.88 -10.86
C GLY A 20 11.20 -16.82 -9.38
N GLN A 21 12.10 -17.21 -8.47
CA GLN A 21 11.87 -17.08 -7.03
C GLN A 21 11.93 -15.63 -6.51
N GLN A 22 12.54 -14.71 -7.28
CA GLN A 22 12.64 -13.30 -6.91
C GLN A 22 11.40 -12.47 -7.32
N LEU A 23 10.51 -13.02 -8.17
CA LEU A 23 9.27 -12.39 -8.60
C LEU A 23 8.11 -12.70 -7.63
N LYS A 24 8.32 -12.48 -6.34
CA LYS A 24 7.20 -12.29 -5.43
C LYS A 24 6.88 -10.82 -5.44
N ASP A 25 5.89 -10.43 -6.24
CA ASP A 25 5.29 -9.10 -6.14
C ASP A 25 4.71 -8.97 -4.73
N HIS A 26 5.46 -8.30 -3.87
CA HIS A 26 4.94 -7.81 -2.62
C HIS A 26 4.22 -6.50 -2.95
N LEU A 27 2.92 -6.46 -2.72
CA LEU A 27 2.15 -5.23 -2.83
C LEU A 27 2.71 -4.26 -1.78
N SER A 28 3.54 -3.30 -2.21
CA SER A 28 4.06 -2.22 -1.38
C SER A 28 3.23 -0.97 -1.58
N ILE A 29 3.10 -0.18 -0.51
CA ILE A 29 2.61 1.19 -0.63
C ILE A 29 3.79 2.04 -1.05
N GLU A 30 3.73 2.61 -2.25
CA GLU A 30 4.70 3.60 -2.72
C GLU A 30 4.32 4.97 -2.12
N PHE A 31 4.68 5.20 -0.85
CA PHE A 31 4.31 6.40 -0.11
C PHE A 31 4.60 7.72 -0.83
N PRO A 32 5.77 7.92 -1.48
CA PRO A 32 6.02 9.15 -2.24
C PRO A 32 5.03 9.38 -3.38
N VAL A 33 4.56 8.31 -4.02
CA VAL A 33 3.57 8.38 -5.11
C VAL A 33 2.21 8.74 -4.54
N LEU A 34 1.79 8.08 -3.45
CA LEU A 34 0.52 8.36 -2.78
C LEU A 34 0.48 9.79 -2.22
N GLU A 35 1.54 10.23 -1.54
CA GLU A 35 1.66 11.58 -1.00
C GLU A 35 1.56 12.62 -2.13
N MET A 36 2.28 12.40 -3.23
CA MET A 36 2.23 13.29 -4.39
C MET A 36 0.85 13.35 -5.04
N GLU A 37 0.16 12.21 -5.14
CA GLU A 37 -1.20 12.16 -5.68
C GLU A 37 -2.16 12.94 -4.78
N VAL A 38 -2.14 12.69 -3.46
CA VAL A 38 -2.99 13.38 -2.49
C VAL A 38 -2.71 14.87 -2.50
N LYS A 39 -1.43 15.26 -2.45
CA LYS A 39 -0.99 16.65 -2.54
C LYS A 39 -1.52 17.34 -3.80
N THR A 40 -1.39 16.69 -4.94
CA THR A 40 -1.79 17.27 -6.24
C THR A 40 -3.30 17.45 -6.34
N ARG A 41 -4.08 16.51 -5.81
CA ARG A 41 -5.55 16.50 -5.93
C ARG A 41 -6.26 17.25 -4.81
N PHE A 42 -5.72 17.25 -3.59
CA PHE A 42 -6.39 17.68 -2.36
C PHE A 42 -5.60 18.68 -1.50
N GLY A 43 -4.33 18.94 -1.86
CA GLY A 43 -3.48 19.95 -1.22
C GLY A 43 -2.56 19.41 -0.12
N ASP A 44 -1.59 20.24 0.25
CA ASP A 44 -0.49 19.88 1.16
C ASP A 44 -0.97 19.37 2.52
N ASN A 45 -2.01 19.98 3.09
CA ASN A 45 -2.52 19.59 4.40
C ASN A 45 -3.01 18.13 4.44
N LYS A 46 -3.54 17.61 3.33
CA LYS A 46 -4.02 16.22 3.24
C LYS A 46 -2.88 15.24 3.00
N ALA A 47 -1.81 15.69 2.35
CA ALA A 47 -0.63 14.89 2.14
C ALA A 47 0.13 14.59 3.44
N LEU A 48 -0.01 15.45 4.46
CA LEU A 48 0.55 15.21 5.79
C LEU A 48 0.01 13.92 6.42
N ASP A 49 -1.29 13.64 6.28
CA ASP A 49 -1.89 12.41 6.81
C ASP A 49 -1.24 11.14 6.20
N VAL A 50 -0.86 11.19 4.91
CA VAL A 50 -0.15 10.08 4.24
C VAL A 50 1.24 9.86 4.83
N LYS A 51 1.96 10.94 5.11
CA LYS A 51 3.28 10.89 5.74
C LYS A 51 3.19 10.36 7.17
N GLU A 52 2.17 10.78 7.93
CA GLU A 52 1.92 10.28 9.28
C GLU A 52 1.58 8.77 9.27
N LEU A 53 0.87 8.28 8.26
CA LEU A 53 0.67 6.85 8.06
C LEU A 53 2.01 6.11 7.84
N GLU A 54 2.89 6.62 6.99
CA GLU A 54 4.20 6.02 6.72
C GLU A 54 5.02 5.89 8.02
N GLU A 55 5.11 6.98 8.77
CA GLU A 55 5.79 7.01 10.07
C GLU A 55 5.16 6.02 11.06
N LYS A 56 3.82 5.96 11.10
CA LYS A 56 3.08 5.02 11.95
C LYS A 56 3.39 3.57 11.62
N LEU A 57 3.35 3.19 10.34
CA LEU A 57 3.64 1.82 9.92
C LEU A 57 5.08 1.43 10.24
N SER A 58 6.03 2.35 10.07
CA SER A 58 7.44 2.14 10.44
C SER A 58 7.60 1.83 11.94
N GLN A 59 6.90 2.57 12.81
CA GLN A 59 6.91 2.34 14.26
C GLN A 59 6.28 0.99 14.66
N LEU A 60 5.24 0.56 13.95
CA LEU A 60 4.51 -0.68 14.24
C LEU A 60 5.22 -1.94 13.75
N ASN A 61 6.12 -1.84 12.77
CA ASN A 61 6.70 -2.98 12.04
C ASN A 61 7.35 -4.05 12.94
N ASN A 62 7.93 -3.66 14.08
CA ASN A 62 8.61 -4.59 15.01
C ASN A 62 7.76 -4.99 16.23
N LEU A 63 6.49 -4.62 16.27
CA LEU A 63 5.58 -4.95 17.36
C LEU A 63 4.85 -6.28 17.12
N SER A 64 4.12 -6.75 18.14
CA SER A 64 3.24 -7.91 17.96
C SER A 64 2.15 -7.62 16.93
N VAL A 65 1.68 -8.65 16.23
CA VAL A 65 0.59 -8.52 15.24
C VAL A 65 -0.65 -7.85 15.86
N SER A 66 -0.98 -8.16 17.11
CA SER A 66 -2.09 -7.51 17.82
C SER A 66 -1.87 -6.00 17.96
N ALA A 67 -0.67 -5.57 18.32
CA ALA A 67 -0.34 -4.15 18.45
C ALA A 67 -0.30 -3.43 17.10
N GLN A 68 0.10 -4.12 16.03
CA GLN A 68 0.02 -3.61 14.66
C GLN A 68 -1.42 -3.35 14.26
N LEU A 69 -2.30 -4.35 14.42
CA LEU A 69 -3.73 -4.23 14.08
C LEU A 69 -4.40 -3.09 14.84
N GLU A 70 -4.19 -3.02 16.16
CA GLU A 70 -4.73 -1.94 16.99
C GLU A 70 -4.16 -0.57 16.59
N GLY A 71 -2.87 -0.50 16.29
CA GLY A 71 -2.19 0.73 15.89
C GLY A 71 -2.66 1.27 14.55
N VAL A 72 -2.92 0.39 13.57
CA VAL A 72 -3.47 0.76 12.26
C VAL A 72 -4.93 1.18 12.40
N ASN A 73 -5.76 0.42 13.14
CA ASN A 73 -7.17 0.76 13.33
C ASN A 73 -7.32 2.13 13.97
N ARG A 74 -6.58 2.38 15.06
CA ARG A 74 -6.61 3.66 15.76
C ARG A 74 -6.16 4.83 14.87
N PHE A 75 -5.18 4.63 13.99
CA PHE A 75 -4.77 5.67 13.05
C PHE A 75 -5.94 6.08 12.15
N PHE A 76 -6.64 5.12 11.54
CA PHE A 76 -7.78 5.44 10.68
C PHE A 76 -8.95 6.03 11.46
N ASP A 77 -9.24 5.54 12.68
CA ASP A 77 -10.26 6.11 13.55
C ASP A 77 -9.99 7.59 13.89
N GLU A 78 -8.72 7.97 14.06
CA GLU A 78 -8.31 9.34 14.43
C GLU A 78 -8.30 10.29 13.22
N HIS A 79 -7.99 9.80 12.01
CA HIS A 79 -7.75 10.63 10.83
C HIS A 79 -8.92 10.65 9.83
N ILE A 80 -9.76 9.61 9.81
CA ILE A 80 -10.85 9.45 8.85
C ILE A 80 -12.20 9.52 9.59
N GLN A 81 -12.99 10.53 9.28
CA GLN A 81 -14.34 10.66 9.84
C GLN A 81 -15.34 9.81 9.06
N TYR A 82 -16.19 9.10 9.78
CA TYR A 82 -17.32 8.41 9.15
C TYR A 82 -18.24 9.38 8.40
N ALA A 83 -18.51 9.08 7.13
CA ALA A 83 -19.52 9.74 6.32
C ALA A 83 -19.94 8.82 5.15
N THR A 84 -21.23 8.81 4.82
CA THR A 84 -21.76 7.97 3.74
C THR A 84 -21.37 8.49 2.35
N ASP A 85 -21.31 7.59 1.36
CA ASP A 85 -20.87 7.91 -0.01
C ASP A 85 -21.73 8.97 -0.71
N ASP A 86 -23.02 9.04 -0.41
CA ASP A 86 -23.92 10.04 -0.97
C ASP A 86 -23.57 11.45 -0.48
N ILE A 87 -22.95 11.55 0.71
CA ILE A 87 -22.43 12.80 1.27
C ILE A 87 -21.08 13.13 0.63
N VAL A 88 -20.14 12.18 0.59
CA VAL A 88 -18.74 12.42 0.18
C VAL A 88 -18.58 12.43 -1.35
N PHE A 89 -19.03 11.37 -2.01
CA PHE A 89 -18.77 11.09 -3.44
C PHE A 89 -19.96 11.37 -4.36
N LYS A 90 -21.13 11.70 -3.79
CA LYS A 90 -22.40 11.89 -4.51
C LYS A 90 -22.84 10.64 -5.28
N GLN A 91 -22.46 9.48 -4.76
CA GLN A 91 -22.79 8.17 -5.31
C GLN A 91 -23.42 7.32 -4.22
N LYS A 92 -24.23 6.34 -4.61
CA LYS A 92 -24.92 5.48 -3.65
C LYS A 92 -23.96 4.47 -2.98
N ASP A 93 -22.95 4.05 -3.72
CA ASP A 93 -21.99 3.01 -3.35
C ASP A 93 -20.71 3.28 -4.15
N TYR A 94 -19.66 3.71 -3.47
CA TYR A 94 -18.41 4.14 -4.09
C TYR A 94 -17.22 3.74 -3.24
N TRP A 95 -16.35 2.91 -3.81
CA TRP A 95 -15.12 2.49 -3.14
C TRP A 95 -14.03 3.52 -3.37
N ALA A 96 -13.77 4.33 -2.34
CA ALA A 96 -12.72 5.33 -2.37
C ALA A 96 -11.34 4.68 -2.60
N THR A 97 -10.55 5.28 -3.49
CA THR A 97 -9.11 5.00 -3.54
C THR A 97 -8.43 5.50 -2.26
N PRO A 98 -7.24 4.98 -1.88
CA PRO A 98 -6.51 5.52 -0.73
C PRO A 98 -6.27 7.03 -0.81
N ALA A 99 -5.96 7.55 -2.00
CA ALA A 99 -5.77 8.98 -2.21
C ALA A 99 -7.06 9.79 -1.96
N GLU A 100 -8.22 9.25 -2.33
CA GLU A 100 -9.52 9.89 -2.08
C GLU A 100 -9.91 9.82 -0.62
N LEU A 101 -9.64 8.70 0.06
CA LEU A 101 -9.87 8.55 1.49
C LEU A 101 -9.11 9.62 2.30
N PHE A 102 -7.81 9.76 2.05
CA PHE A 102 -6.98 10.81 2.67
C PHE A 102 -7.40 12.21 2.21
N GLY A 103 -7.70 12.38 0.92
CA GLY A 103 -8.10 13.66 0.34
C GLY A 103 -9.37 14.24 0.99
N HIS A 104 -10.36 13.40 1.23
CA HIS A 104 -11.61 13.79 1.89
C HIS A 104 -11.53 13.73 3.43
N SER A 105 -10.54 13.00 3.98
CA SER A 105 -10.46 12.61 5.39
C SER A 105 -11.79 12.04 5.91
N ARG A 106 -12.53 11.38 5.01
CA ARG A 106 -13.90 10.91 5.21
C ARG A 106 -14.17 9.70 4.34
N GLY A 107 -14.87 8.72 4.90
CA GLY A 107 -15.29 7.51 4.22
C GLY A 107 -16.37 6.80 5.03
N ASP A 108 -17.05 5.85 4.41
CA ASP A 108 -18.11 5.10 5.08
C ASP A 108 -17.52 3.94 5.91
N TRP A 109 -16.43 3.29 5.47
CA TRP A 109 -15.79 2.16 6.17
C TRP A 109 -14.32 2.39 6.52
#